data_AF-A0A964JS53-F1
#
_entry.id   AF-A0A964JS53-F1
#
_cell.length_a   1.000
_cell.length_b   1.000
_cell.length_c   1.000
_cell.angle_alpha   90.00
_cell.angle_beta   90.00
_cell.angle_gamma   90.00
#
_symmetry.space_group_name_H-M   'P 1'
#
loop_
_entity.id
_entity.type
_entity.pdbx_description
1 polymer ?
#
loop_
_entity_poly.entity_id
_entity_poly.type
_entity_poly.pdbx_seq_one_letter_code
_entity_poly.pdbx_strand_id
1 'polypeptide(L)'
;MPKPQRSALTKFRARQKRQGVVRVEVQVRREDAALVRRIAHTLLDPARGIEARALLKQQFNEPSIKGLKALLAAAPFDGIDLERIRDTGRKVDL
;
A
#
# COMPACT_ATOMS: atom_id res chain seq x y z
N MET A 1 -26.00 -19.94 -27.80
CA MET A 1 -26.42 -18.57 -27.39
C MET A 1 -26.09 -18.37 -25.91
N PRO A 2 -25.17 -17.47 -25.52
CA PRO A 2 -24.91 -17.21 -24.10
C PRO A 2 -26.16 -16.62 -23.43
N LYS A 3 -26.56 -17.13 -22.26
CA LYS A 3 -27.74 -16.65 -21.51
C LYS A 3 -27.68 -15.11 -21.37
N PRO A 4 -28.77 -14.37 -21.63
CA PRO A 4 -28.76 -12.90 -21.68
C PRO A 4 -28.22 -12.25 -20.40
N GLN A 5 -28.46 -12.87 -19.23
CA GLN A 5 -27.90 -12.46 -17.94
C GLN A 5 -26.36 -12.44 -17.90
N ARG A 6 -25.69 -13.40 -18.55
CA ARG A 6 -24.22 -13.45 -18.64
C ARG A 6 -23.69 -12.29 -19.48
N SER A 7 -24.39 -11.93 -20.58
CA SER A 7 -23.99 -10.80 -21.43
C SER A 7 -24.13 -9.45 -20.72
N ALA A 8 -25.20 -9.26 -19.94
CA ALA A 8 -25.44 -8.03 -19.18
C ALA A 8 -24.37 -7.82 -18.09
N LEU A 9 -24.03 -8.89 -17.36
CA LEU A 9 -22.96 -8.84 -16.35
C LEU A 9 -21.59 -8.56 -16.97
N THR A 10 -21.27 -9.16 -18.12
CA THR A 10 -20.00 -8.89 -18.81
C THR A 10 -19.90 -7.44 -19.27
N LYS A 11 -20.97 -6.88 -19.85
CA LYS A 11 -21.02 -5.45 -20.24
C LYS A 11 -20.89 -4.52 -19.05
N PHE A 12 -21.59 -4.81 -17.94
CA PHE A 12 -21.46 -4.04 -16.69
C PHE A 12 -20.02 -4.05 -16.16
N ARG A 13 -19.39 -5.23 -16.11
CA ARG A 13 -18.00 -5.37 -15.66
C ARG A 13 -17.01 -4.63 -16.55
N ALA A 14 -17.20 -4.69 -17.87
CA ALA A 14 -16.39 -3.94 -18.81
C ALA A 14 -16.50 -2.42 -18.57
N ARG A 15 -17.69 -1.92 -18.27
CA ARG A 15 -17.91 -0.51 -17.90
C ARG A 15 -17.20 -0.13 -16.59
N GLN A 16 -17.35 -0.93 -15.54
CA GLN A 16 -16.64 -0.71 -14.26
C GLN A 16 -15.12 -0.65 -14.46
N LYS A 17 -14.55 -1.56 -15.27
CA LYS A 17 -13.11 -1.56 -15.57
C LYS A 17 -12.66 -0.29 -16.29
N ARG A 18 -13.44 0.21 -17.25
CA ARG A 18 -13.16 1.48 -17.94
C ARG A 18 -13.20 2.69 -16.99
N GLN A 19 -13.96 2.60 -15.91
CA GLN A 19 -14.02 3.61 -14.86
C GLN A 19 -12.94 3.43 -13.78
N GLY A 20 -11.96 2.54 -14.00
CA GLY A 20 -10.86 2.29 -13.06
C GLY A 20 -11.26 1.48 -11.83
N VAL A 21 -12.46 0.89 -11.81
CA VAL A 21 -12.94 0.08 -10.67
C VAL A 21 -12.47 -1.35 -10.83
N VAL A 22 -11.75 -1.85 -9.83
CA VAL A 22 -11.25 -3.23 -9.76
C VAL A 22 -12.02 -4.00 -8.69
N ARG A 23 -12.26 -5.29 -8.96
CA ARG A 23 -12.84 -6.20 -7.97
C ARG A 23 -11.72 -6.83 -7.14
N VAL A 24 -11.89 -6.78 -5.83
CA VAL A 24 -11.01 -7.45 -4.86
C VAL A 24 -11.83 -8.51 -4.13
N GLU A 25 -11.25 -9.68 -3.91
CA GLU A 25 -11.82 -10.71 -3.05
C GLU A 25 -11.22 -10.55 -1.65
N VAL A 26 -12.08 -10.52 -0.64
CA VAL A 26 -11.68 -10.24 0.75
C VAL A 26 -12.30 -11.30 1.67
N GLN A 27 -11.50 -11.78 2.62
CA GLN A 27 -11.95 -12.64 3.71
C GLN A 27 -11.92 -11.82 4.99
N VAL A 28 -13.04 -11.80 5.70
CA VAL A 28 -13.22 -11.03 6.94
C VAL A 28 -14.11 -11.81 7.88
N ARG A 29 -14.08 -11.45 9.17
CA ARG A 29 -15.06 -11.97 10.13
C ARG A 29 -16.45 -11.44 9.79
N ARG A 30 -17.49 -12.16 10.22
CA ARG A 30 -18.88 -11.88 9.82
C ARG A 30 -19.32 -10.48 10.25
N GLU A 31 -18.90 -10.08 11.43
CA GLU A 31 -19.14 -8.77 12.04
C GLU A 31 -18.53 -7.62 11.22
N ASP A 32 -17.41 -7.86 10.55
CA ASP A 32 -16.66 -6.84 9.79
C ASP A 32 -17.14 -6.68 8.35
N ALA A 33 -17.91 -7.65 7.82
CA ALA A 33 -18.34 -7.66 6.43
C ALA A 33 -19.11 -6.39 6.02
N ALA A 34 -19.96 -5.88 6.92
CA ALA A 34 -20.70 -4.64 6.69
C ALA A 34 -19.79 -3.42 6.67
N LEU A 35 -18.76 -3.40 7.53
CA LEU A 35 -17.79 -2.31 7.61
C LEU A 35 -16.94 -2.26 6.33
N VAL A 36 -16.38 -3.39 5.90
CA VAL A 36 -15.56 -3.45 4.68
C VAL A 36 -16.36 -3.05 3.44
N ARG A 37 -17.64 -3.45 3.34
CA ARG A 37 -18.52 -2.99 2.26
C ARG A 37 -18.68 -1.46 2.28
N ARG A 38 -18.90 -0.85 3.45
CA ARG A 38 -19.00 0.61 3.57
C ARG A 38 -17.70 1.31 3.17
N ILE A 39 -16.56 0.81 3.63
CA ILE A 39 -15.25 1.35 3.25
C ILE A 39 -15.07 1.31 1.73
N ALA A 40 -15.37 0.18 1.08
CA ALA A 40 -15.28 0.06 -0.37
C ALA A 40 -16.20 1.06 -1.11
N HIS A 41 -17.42 1.29 -0.60
CA HIS A 41 -18.32 2.30 -1.16
C HIS A 41 -17.79 3.73 -0.97
N THR A 42 -17.27 4.06 0.21
CA THR A 42 -16.68 5.39 0.47
C THR A 42 -15.45 5.65 -0.40
N LEU A 43 -14.63 4.63 -0.67
CA LEU A 43 -13.47 4.76 -1.57
C LEU A 43 -13.85 5.01 -3.03
N LEU A 44 -15.06 4.62 -3.44
CA LEU A 44 -15.60 4.90 -4.78
C LEU A 44 -16.26 6.28 -4.88
N ASP A 45 -16.59 6.91 -3.74
CA ASP A 45 -17.20 8.23 -3.67
C ASP A 45 -16.17 9.32 -3.97
N PRO A 46 -16.33 10.14 -5.04
CA PRO A 46 -15.36 11.19 -5.36
C PRO A 46 -15.20 12.25 -4.27
N ALA A 47 -16.25 12.53 -3.50
CA ALA A 47 -16.22 13.56 -2.48
C ALA A 47 -15.47 13.10 -1.21
N ARG A 48 -15.64 11.83 -0.83
CA ARG A 48 -15.12 11.29 0.45
C ARG A 48 -13.96 10.31 0.27
N GLY A 49 -13.73 9.81 -0.94
CA GLY A 49 -12.75 8.77 -1.22
C GLY A 49 -11.30 9.22 -1.02
N ILE A 50 -11.00 10.50 -1.21
CA ILE A 50 -9.66 11.06 -0.99
C ILE A 50 -9.32 11.03 0.51
N GLU A 51 -10.21 11.56 1.34
CA GLU A 51 -10.05 11.59 2.80
C GLU A 51 -10.00 10.18 3.38
N ALA A 52 -10.94 9.31 2.98
CA ALA A 52 -10.96 7.91 3.41
C ALA A 52 -9.66 7.17 3.04
N ARG A 53 -9.11 7.42 1.85
CA ARG A 53 -7.82 6.83 1.43
C ARG A 53 -6.66 7.34 2.29
N ALA A 54 -6.64 8.62 2.63
CA ALA A 54 -5.58 9.18 3.48
C ALA A 54 -5.59 8.54 4.87
N LEU A 55 -6.76 8.43 5.50
CA LEU A 55 -6.94 7.78 6.81
C LEU A 55 -6.51 6.31 6.79
N LEU A 56 -6.96 5.55 5.79
CA LEU A 56 -6.59 4.13 5.68
C LEU A 56 -5.09 3.95 5.44
N LYS A 57 -4.47 4.80 4.63
CA LYS A 57 -3.00 4.76 4.43
C LYS A 57 -2.26 5.09 5.72
N GLN A 58 -2.72 6.06 6.49
CA GLN A 58 -2.09 6.40 7.76
C GLN A 58 -2.14 5.23 8.75
N GLN A 59 -3.27 4.54 8.82
CA GLN A 59 -3.49 3.46 9.80
C GLN A 59 -2.89 2.11 9.37
N PHE A 60 -2.91 1.81 8.08
CA PHE A 60 -2.62 0.47 7.55
C PHE A 60 -1.48 0.41 6.54
N ASN A 61 -0.85 1.53 6.15
CA ASN A 61 0.40 1.38 5.41
C ASN A 61 1.41 0.69 6.32
N GLU A 62 1.95 -0.42 5.81
CA GLU A 62 3.28 -0.85 6.20
C GLU A 62 4.20 0.36 6.06
N PRO A 63 5.03 0.69 7.07
CA PRO A 63 6.02 1.74 6.91
C PRO A 63 6.79 1.38 5.64
N SER A 64 6.66 2.20 4.59
CA SER A 64 7.36 1.98 3.33
C SER A 64 8.79 1.67 3.71
N ILE A 65 9.32 0.51 3.28
CA ILE A 65 10.71 0.15 3.55
C ILE A 65 11.51 1.37 3.12
N LYS A 66 11.93 2.17 4.11
CA LYS A 66 12.54 3.46 3.86
C LYS A 66 13.80 3.10 3.10
N GLY A 67 13.97 3.63 1.88
CA GLY A 67 15.20 3.36 1.14
C GLY A 67 16.40 3.71 2.01
N LEU A 68 17.59 3.15 1.73
CA LEU A 68 18.78 3.33 2.57
C LEU A 68 19.00 4.78 3.03
N LYS A 69 18.79 5.77 2.15
CA LYS A 69 18.86 7.20 2.49
C LYS A 69 17.88 7.63 3.58
N ALA A 70 16.65 7.15 3.54
CA ALA A 70 15.60 7.47 4.51
C ALA A 70 15.78 6.72 5.85
N LEU A 71 16.45 5.56 5.84
CA LEU A 71 16.90 4.90 7.06
C LEU A 71 18.07 5.64 7.69
N LEU A 72 19.07 6.02 6.88
CA LEU A 72 20.21 6.83 7.33
C LEU A 72 19.71 8.17 7.91
N ALA A 73 18.84 8.90 7.23
CA ALA A 73 18.28 10.15 7.76
C ALA A 73 17.49 10.00 9.08
N ALA A 74 17.01 8.81 9.39
CA ALA A 74 16.29 8.50 10.63
C ALA A 74 17.18 7.84 11.71
N ALA A 75 18.44 7.54 11.38
CA ALA A 75 19.37 6.90 12.30
C ALA A 75 19.96 7.94 13.27
N PRO A 76 20.19 7.57 14.55
CA PRO A 76 20.87 8.44 15.50
C PRO A 76 22.37 8.45 15.17
N PHE A 77 22.87 9.56 14.62
CA PHE A 77 24.30 9.73 14.30
C PHE A 77 25.13 10.28 15.47
N ASP A 78 24.51 10.49 16.63
CA ASP A 78 25.22 11.00 17.81
C ASP A 78 26.35 10.03 18.21
N GLY A 79 27.58 10.55 18.23
CA GLY A 79 28.78 9.79 18.59
C GLY A 79 29.43 8.98 17.46
N ILE A 80 28.97 9.11 16.21
CA ILE A 80 29.61 8.47 15.05
C ILE A 80 30.63 9.42 14.41
N ASP A 81 31.90 9.02 14.42
CA ASP A 81 32.96 9.73 13.71
C ASP A 81 32.95 9.40 12.21
N LEU A 82 32.40 10.31 11.42
CA LEU A 82 32.34 10.21 9.95
C LEU A 82 33.65 10.61 9.27
N GLU A 83 34.58 11.24 10.00
CA GLU A 83 35.87 11.70 9.47
C GLU A 83 37.00 10.71 9.76
N ARG A 84 36.70 9.58 10.43
CA ARG A 84 37.67 8.56 10.76
C ARG A 84 38.49 8.17 9.51
N ILE A 85 39.79 8.40 9.59
CA ILE A 85 40.74 8.03 8.55
C ILE A 85 40.63 6.53 8.28
N ARG A 86 40.57 6.18 7.00
CA ARG A 86 40.41 4.80 6.54
C ARG A 86 41.55 3.93 7.05
N ASP A 87 41.23 2.98 7.93
CA ASP A 87 42.19 1.98 8.41
C ASP A 87 42.48 1.00 7.26
N THR A 88 43.74 0.97 6.81
CA THR A 88 44.19 0.11 5.71
C THR A 88 44.59 -1.30 6.19
N GLY A 89 44.37 -1.59 7.48
CA GLY A 89 44.68 -2.87 8.09
C GLY A 89 46.15 -2.96 8.52
N ARG A 90 46.44 -3.98 9.34
CA ARG A 90 47.80 -4.30 9.77
C ARG A 90 48.40 -5.31 8.80
N LYS A 91 49.71 -5.20 8.55
CA LYS A 91 50.46 -6.27 7.88
C LYS A 91 50.34 -7.54 8.72
N VAL A 92 49.72 -8.57 8.15
CA VAL A 92 49.70 -9.92 8.70
C VAL A 92 50.69 -10.70 7.86
N ASP A 93 51.76 -11.20 8.49
CA ASP A 93 52.61 -12.21 7.85
C ASP A 93 51.85 -13.54 7.89
N LEU A 94 51.71 -14.17 6.72
CA LEU A 94 51.12 -15.49 6.52
C LEU A 94 52.20 -16.58 6.58
#